data_AF-A0A800J9V3-F1
#
_entry.id   AF-A0A800J9V3-F1
#
_cell.length_a   1.000
_cell.length_b   1.000
_cell.length_c   1.000
_cell.angle_alpha   90.00
_cell.angle_beta   90.00
_cell.angle_gamma   90.00
#
_symmetry.space_group_name_H-M   'P 1'
#
loop_
_entity.id
_entity.type
_entity.pdbx_description
1 polymer ?
#
loop_
_entity_poly.entity_id
_entity_poly.type
_entity_poly.pdbx_seq_one_letter_code
_entity_poly.pdbx_strand_id
1 'polypeptide(L)'
;LSRSFKYHRPRGAYDVFGQGHESLVTVNHEPNMLADRIQVQNGMVVKSQNVWPSVEFDLGEVNDLLVPMLPNGFYYKMFHKPKWLWPI
;
A
#
# COMPACT_ATOMS: atom_id res chain seq x y z
N LEU A 1 9.19 -2.17 5.02
CA LEU A 1 8.69 -0.78 5.17
C LEU A 1 7.18 -0.74 5.01
N SER A 2 6.65 -1.35 3.96
CA SER A 2 5.22 -1.42 3.67
C SER A 2 4.93 -2.67 2.83
N ARG A 3 3.66 -2.85 2.47
CA ARG A 3 3.21 -3.86 1.51
C ARG A 3 2.54 -3.17 0.32
N SER A 4 2.56 -3.80 -0.84
CA SER A 4 1.91 -3.23 -2.03
C SER A 4 0.39 -3.22 -1.86
N PHE A 5 -0.28 -2.13 -2.25
CA PHE A 5 -1.74 -1.98 -2.08
C PHE A 5 -2.58 -3.12 -2.66
N LYS A 6 -2.34 -3.52 -3.92
CA LYS A 6 -3.15 -4.55 -4.58
C LYS A 6 -2.71 -5.98 -4.24
N TYR A 7 -1.40 -6.21 -4.16
CA TYR A 7 -0.83 -7.56 -4.16
C TYR A 7 -0.24 -7.98 -2.81
N HIS A 8 -0.20 -7.09 -1.81
CA HIS A 8 0.43 -7.36 -0.51
C HIS A 8 1.87 -7.91 -0.55
N ARG A 9 2.59 -7.67 -1.65
CA ARG A 9 4.00 -8.04 -1.75
C ARG A 9 4.87 -7.16 -0.85
N PRO A 10 5.92 -7.69 -0.22
CA PRO A 10 6.85 -6.90 0.59
C PRO A 10 7.44 -5.72 -0.19
N ARG A 11 7.52 -4.55 0.46
CA ARG A 11 8.23 -3.37 -0.03
C ARG A 11 9.28 -2.93 0.99
N GLY A 12 10.50 -2.76 0.50
CA GLY A 12 11.65 -2.24 1.24
C GLY A 12 12.19 -1.01 0.54
N ALA A 13 13.03 -0.23 1.22
CA ALA A 13 13.69 0.91 0.61
C ALA A 13 14.53 0.44 -0.58
N TYR A 14 14.29 1.04 -1.74
CA TYR A 14 15.00 0.73 -2.98
C TYR A 14 15.75 1.97 -3.48
N ASP A 15 15.09 3.13 -3.48
CA ASP A 15 15.74 4.43 -3.70
C ASP A 15 15.71 5.34 -2.45
N VAL A 16 16.44 6.47 -2.54
CA VAL A 16 16.52 7.52 -1.52
C VAL A 16 16.35 8.91 -2.14
N PHE A 17 15.62 9.00 -3.26
CA PHE A 17 15.40 10.25 -4.00
C PHE A 17 14.00 10.83 -3.76
N GLY A 18 13.21 10.22 -2.86
CA GLY A 18 11.86 10.65 -2.54
C GLY A 18 10.91 10.42 -3.70
N GLN A 19 11.11 9.39 -4.51
CA GLN A 19 10.22 9.10 -5.64
C GLN A 19 9.64 7.68 -5.54
N GLY A 20 10.32 6.80 -4.83
CA GLY A 20 9.92 5.42 -4.63
C GLY A 20 8.59 5.27 -3.87
N HIS A 21 7.65 4.55 -4.47
CA HIS A 21 6.38 4.21 -3.81
C HIS A 21 6.58 3.14 -2.72
N GLU A 22 7.76 2.53 -2.66
CA GLU A 22 8.16 1.54 -1.67
C GLU A 22 8.46 2.14 -0.29
N SER A 23 8.71 3.45 -0.21
CA SER A 23 9.06 4.13 1.04
C SER A 23 7.87 4.75 1.79
N LEU A 24 6.63 4.49 1.34
CA LEU A 24 5.43 5.08 1.94
C LEU A 24 5.16 4.56 3.36
N VAL A 25 5.01 5.47 4.31
CA VAL A 25 4.72 5.24 5.73
C VAL A 25 3.64 6.20 6.23
N THR A 26 3.04 5.87 7.38
CA THR A 26 2.14 6.80 8.08
C THR A 26 2.90 7.43 9.22
N VAL A 27 2.99 8.76 9.27
CA VAL A 27 3.72 9.50 10.30
C VAL A 27 2.73 10.37 11.06
N ASN A 28 2.66 10.23 12.39
CA ASN A 28 1.80 11.05 13.24
C ASN A 28 0.34 11.16 12.74
N HIS A 29 -0.21 10.05 12.23
CA HIS A 29 -1.56 9.93 11.63
C HIS A 29 -1.71 10.46 10.20
N GLU A 30 -0.66 11.03 9.60
CA GLU A 30 -0.65 11.42 8.20
C GLU A 30 -0.19 10.24 7.32
N PRO A 31 -1.07 9.70 6.45
CA PRO A 31 -0.74 8.57 5.59
C PRO A 31 0.01 9.02 4.33
N ASN A 32 0.52 8.05 3.58
CA ASN A 32 1.17 8.21 2.27
C ASN A 32 2.37 9.17 2.25
N MET A 33 3.08 9.26 3.37
CA MET A 33 4.28 10.07 3.47
C MET A 33 5.51 9.26 3.03
N LEU A 34 6.37 9.86 2.22
CA LEU A 34 7.62 9.24 1.76
C LEU A 34 8.67 9.30 2.87
N ALA A 35 9.06 8.15 3.43
CA ALA A 35 9.95 8.08 4.59
C ALA A 35 11.29 8.81 4.39
N ASP A 36 11.80 8.82 3.17
CA ASP A 36 13.06 9.42 2.75
C ASP A 36 13.00 10.94 2.53
N ARG A 37 11.80 11.54 2.49
CA ARG A 37 11.62 13.00 2.43
C ARG A 37 11.38 13.65 3.79
N ILE A 38 11.16 12.86 4.83
CA ILE A 38 10.77 13.36 6.14
C ILE A 38 12.00 13.39 7.03
N GLN A 39 12.28 14.55 7.61
CA GLN A 39 13.31 14.67 8.63
C GLN A 39 12.84 14.00 9.92
N VAL A 40 13.64 13.06 10.43
CA VAL A 40 13.38 12.36 11.69
C VAL A 40 13.35 13.36 12.85
N GLN A 41 12.32 13.24 13.68
CA GLN A 41 12.10 14.09 14.85
C GLN A 41 11.82 13.22 16.07
N ASN A 42 12.19 13.71 17.26
CA ASN A 42 11.96 12.96 18.49
C ASN A 42 10.44 12.83 18.77
N GLY A 43 10.02 11.66 19.24
CA GLY A 43 8.60 11.35 19.49
C GLY A 43 7.75 11.08 18.25
N MET A 44 8.36 11.01 17.06
CA MET A 44 7.65 10.67 15.82
C MET A 44 7.09 9.25 15.88
N VAL A 45 5.78 9.10 15.63
CA VAL A 45 5.12 7.80 15.53
C VAL A 45 5.03 7.40 14.07
N VAL A 46 5.78 6.37 13.68
CA VAL A 46 5.80 5.84 12.32
C VAL A 46 5.12 4.48 12.28
N LYS A 47 4.19 4.29 11.33
CA LYS A 47 3.50 3.02 11.08
C LYS A 47 3.66 2.59 9.63
N SER A 48 3.79 1.29 9.42
CA SER A 48 3.81 0.67 8.09
C SER A 48 2.44 0.77 7.41
N GLN A 49 2.42 0.78 6.08
CA GLN A 49 1.18 0.86 5.29
C GLN A 49 0.80 -0.46 4.60
N ASN A 50 -0.50 -0.61 4.36
CA ASN A 50 -1.13 -1.75 3.66
C ASN A 50 -0.80 -3.10 4.30
N VAL A 51 -0.61 -3.10 5.61
CA VAL A 51 -0.10 -4.24 6.37
C VAL A 51 -1.11 -4.55 7.47
N TRP A 52 -1.51 -5.80 7.60
CA TRP A 52 -2.29 -6.24 8.76
C TRP A 52 -2.08 -7.73 9.08
N PRO A 53 -1.81 -8.10 10.35
CA PRO A 53 -1.58 -7.24 11.51
C PRO A 53 -0.17 -6.63 11.61
N SER A 54 0.87 -7.23 11.02
CA SER A 54 2.25 -6.70 11.05
C SER A 54 2.99 -6.95 9.74
N VAL A 55 4.15 -6.31 9.55
CA VAL A 55 4.89 -6.40 8.27
C VAL A 55 5.40 -7.82 8.02
N GLU A 56 5.78 -8.50 9.11
CA GLU A 56 6.26 -9.88 9.14
C GLU A 56 5.12 -10.88 9.00
N PHE A 57 3.93 -10.53 9.49
CA PHE A 57 2.73 -11.36 9.42
C PHE A 57 1.59 -10.56 8.81
N ASP A 58 1.55 -10.53 7.47
CA ASP A 58 0.51 -9.85 6.69
C ASP A 58 -0.49 -10.87 6.14
N LEU A 59 -1.71 -10.86 6.65
CA LEU A 59 -2.77 -11.77 6.20
C LEU A 59 -3.21 -11.47 4.76
N GLY A 60 -2.98 -10.25 4.29
CA GLY A 60 -3.21 -9.89 2.89
C GLY A 60 -2.29 -10.61 1.90
N GLU A 61 -1.19 -11.22 2.36
CA GLU A 61 -0.27 -12.00 1.52
C GLU A 61 -0.96 -13.19 0.83
N VAL A 62 -2.08 -13.69 1.38
CA VAL A 62 -2.94 -14.69 0.73
C VAL A 62 -3.39 -14.26 -0.68
N ASN A 63 -3.46 -12.95 -0.93
CA ASN A 63 -3.78 -12.42 -2.26
C ASN A 63 -2.80 -12.87 -3.34
N ASP A 64 -1.54 -13.20 -3.02
CA ASP A 64 -0.57 -13.68 -4.01
C ASP A 64 -1.05 -14.96 -4.72
N LEU A 65 -1.89 -15.79 -4.07
CA LEU A 65 -2.53 -16.96 -4.69
C LEU A 65 -3.62 -16.57 -5.70
N LEU A 66 -4.30 -15.44 -5.45
CA LEU A 66 -5.39 -14.92 -6.29
C LEU A 66 -4.89 -13.94 -7.35
N VAL A 67 -3.63 -13.51 -7.31
CA VAL A 67 -3.01 -12.58 -8.28
C VAL A 67 -3.27 -12.97 -9.74
N PRO A 68 -3.16 -14.25 -10.15
CA PRO A 68 -3.46 -14.64 -11.54
C PRO A 68 -4.90 -14.34 -11.97
N MET A 69 -5.84 -14.27 -11.02
CA MET A 69 -7.25 -13.95 -11.26
C MET A 69 -7.54 -12.44 -11.25
N LEU A 70 -6.54 -11.60 -10.97
CA LEU A 70 -6.66 -10.13 -10.92
C LEU A 70 -5.90 -9.48 -12.09
N PRO A 71 -6.29 -9.71 -13.36
CA PRO A 71 -5.56 -9.20 -14.52
C PRO A 71 -5.55 -7.67 -14.57
N ASN A 72 -4.74 -7.12 -15.47
CA ASN A 72 -4.72 -5.68 -15.73
C ASN A 72 -6.14 -5.19 -16.09
N GLY A 73 -6.54 -4.10 -15.44
CA GLY A 73 -7.88 -3.54 -15.58
C GLY A 73 -8.97 -4.28 -14.80
N PHE A 74 -8.64 -5.24 -13.92
CA PHE A 74 -9.62 -5.95 -13.08
C PHE A 74 -10.64 -5.01 -12.42
N TYR A 75 -10.17 -3.94 -11.76
CA TYR A 75 -11.06 -3.00 -11.09
C TYR A 75 -12.08 -2.36 -12.06
N TYR A 76 -11.61 -1.91 -13.23
CA TYR A 76 -12.48 -1.34 -14.25
C TYR A 76 -13.45 -2.37 -14.84
N LYS A 77 -13.03 -3.63 -14.99
CA LYS A 77 -13.88 -4.70 -15.54
C LYS A 77 -14.89 -5.24 -14.53
N MET A 78 -14.56 -5.27 -13.24
CA MET A 78 -15.43 -5.78 -12.18
C MET A 78 -16.40 -4.72 -11.64
N PHE A 79 -15.92 -3.49 -11.43
CA PHE A 79 -16.63 -2.47 -10.67
C PHE A 79 -17.08 -1.29 -11.55
N HIS A 80 -17.68 -1.61 -12.69
CA HIS A 80 -18.34 -0.60 -13.57
C HIS A 80 -19.83 -0.89 -13.77
N LYS A 81 -20.32 -2.02 -13.25
CA LYS A 81 -21.71 -2.46 -13.35
C LYS A 81 -22.21 -3.00 -12.01
N PRO A 82 -23.53 -2.97 -11.80
CA PRO A 82 -24.52 -2.20 -12.58
C PRO A 82 -24.36 -0.69 -12.37
N LYS A 83 -24.70 0.11 -13.41
CA LYS A 83 -24.50 1.57 -13.43
C LYS A 83 -25.16 2.31 -12.26
N TRP A 84 -26.26 1.78 -11.71
CA TRP A 84 -26.98 2.41 -10.59
C TRP A 84 -26.23 2.36 -9.25
N LEU A 85 -25.23 1.49 -9.08
CA LEU A 85 -24.32 1.53 -7.92
C LEU A 85 -23.28 2.65 -8.02
N TRP A 86 -23.16 3.27 -9.20
CA TRP A 86 -22.16 4.29 -9.52
C TRP A 86 -22.87 5.56 -10.04
N PRO A 87 -23.64 6.26 -9.19
CA PRO A 87 -24.19 7.56 -9.55
C PRO A 87 -23.00 8.51 -9.78
N ILE A 88 -22.84 8.97 -11.02
CA ILE A 88 -21.86 10.00 -11.40
C ILE A 88 -22.37 11.33 -10.85
#